data_AF-M1C239-F1
#
_entry.id   AF-M1C239-F1
#
_cell.length_a   1.000
_cell.length_b   1.000
_cell.length_c   1.000
_cell.angle_alpha   90.00
_cell.angle_beta   90.00
_cell.angle_gamma   90.00
#
_symmetry.space_group_name_H-M   'P 1'
#
loop_
_entity.id
_entity.type
_entity.pdbx_description
1 polymer ?
#
loop_
_entity_poly.entity_id
_entity_poly.type
_entity_poly.pdbx_seq_one_letter_code
_entity_poly.pdbx_strand_id
1 'polypeptide(L)'
;MVKFGRILLKDGINKKLLEILVCPLSKQPLRLCEKTNSLISDAIGVSYPIVDGIPRLVPTDGKIIETDDASHSDGSVDLPGK
;
A
#
# COMPACT_ATOMS: atom_id res chain seq x y z
N MET A 1 -24.51 7.85 -17.73
CA MET A 1 -24.62 6.72 -16.78
C MET A 1 -23.34 6.64 -15.94
N VAL A 2 -23.16 7.51 -14.94
CA VAL A 2 -22.06 7.37 -13.95
C VAL A 2 -22.57 7.79 -12.56
N LYS A 3 -23.55 7.07 -12.03
CA LYS A 3 -24.00 7.26 -10.63
C LYS A 3 -23.15 6.41 -9.68
N PHE A 4 -21.84 6.41 -9.90
CA PHE A 4 -20.83 5.67 -9.11
C PHE A 4 -20.10 6.55 -8.09
N GLY A 5 -20.52 7.81 -7.94
CA GLY A 5 -19.72 8.82 -7.23
C GLY A 5 -19.99 9.02 -5.74
N ARG A 6 -20.97 8.36 -5.09
CA ARG A 6 -21.35 8.75 -3.71
C ARG A 6 -21.77 7.64 -2.73
N ILE A 7 -21.79 6.35 -3.11
CA ILE A 7 -22.37 5.29 -2.25
C ILE A 7 -21.39 4.22 -1.76
N LEU A 8 -20.12 4.18 -2.21
CA LEU A 8 -19.23 3.04 -1.90
C LEU A 8 -18.17 3.29 -0.81
N LEU A 9 -18.10 4.47 -0.19
CA LEU A 9 -17.03 4.79 0.78
C LEU A 9 -17.46 4.81 2.25
N LYS A 10 -18.75 4.62 2.55
CA LYS A 10 -19.27 4.73 3.92
C LYS A 10 -19.27 3.41 4.71
N ASP A 11 -19.01 2.30 4.04
CA ASP A 11 -18.93 0.98 4.68
C ASP A 11 -17.52 0.45 4.35
N GLY A 12 -16.79 -0.03 5.36
CA GLY A 12 -15.35 -0.32 5.31
C GLY A 12 -14.88 -0.97 4.00
N ILE A 13 -13.61 -0.72 3.64
CA ILE A 13 -13.03 -1.16 2.37
C ILE A 13 -13.39 -2.62 2.10
N ASN A 14 -14.32 -2.83 1.16
CA ASN A 14 -14.90 -4.14 0.89
C ASN A 14 -13.87 -5.05 0.23
N LYS A 15 -13.91 -6.36 0.52
CA LYS A 15 -12.94 -7.35 0.01
C LYS A 15 -12.77 -7.29 -1.51
N LYS A 16 -13.85 -7.07 -2.27
CA LYS A 16 -13.82 -6.89 -3.73
C LYS A 16 -13.14 -5.60 -4.21
N LEU A 17 -13.16 -4.54 -3.41
CA LEU A 17 -12.48 -3.28 -3.73
C LEU A 17 -10.97 -3.40 -3.48
N LEU A 18 -10.57 -4.13 -2.44
CA LEU A 18 -9.16 -4.46 -2.17
C LEU A 18 -8.52 -5.25 -3.31
N GLU A 19 -9.28 -6.15 -3.95
CA GLU A 19 -8.78 -6.93 -5.10
C GLU A 19 -8.45 -6.07 -6.32
N ILE A 20 -9.03 -4.86 -6.44
CA ILE A 20 -8.77 -3.92 -7.53
C ILE A 20 -7.73 -2.86 -7.11
N LEU A 21 -7.56 -2.63 -5.80
CA LEU A 21 -6.62 -1.64 -5.28
C LEU A 21 -5.19 -2.17 -5.32
N VAL A 22 -4.35 -1.49 -6.08
CA VAL A 22 -2.92 -1.81 -6.22
C VAL A 22 -2.04 -0.70 -5.66
N CYS A 23 -0.85 -1.07 -5.24
CA CYS A 23 0.18 -0.13 -4.78
C CYS A 23 0.60 0.79 -5.94
N PRO A 24 0.69 2.12 -5.71
CA PRO A 24 1.09 3.06 -6.75
C PRO A 24 2.52 2.83 -7.25
N LEU A 25 3.39 2.25 -6.40
CA LEU A 25 4.81 2.01 -6.69
C LEU A 25 5.04 0.63 -7.29
N SER A 26 4.66 -0.44 -6.58
CA SER A 26 4.94 -1.82 -7.00
C SER A 26 3.89 -2.41 -7.95
N LYS A 27 2.73 -1.76 -8.11
CA LYS A 27 1.56 -2.27 -8.85
C LYS A 27 1.01 -3.61 -8.35
N GLN A 28 1.43 -4.04 -7.16
CA GLN A 28 0.96 -5.25 -6.50
C GLN A 28 -0.29 -4.98 -5.65
N PRO A 29 -1.13 -5.99 -5.37
CA PRO A 29 -2.32 -5.84 -4.53
C PRO A 29 -1.96 -5.40 -3.11
N LEU A 30 -2.86 -4.65 -2.49
CA LEU A 30 -2.71 -4.14 -1.12
C LEU A 30 -3.55 -4.96 -0.12
N ARG A 31 -3.01 -5.13 1.09
CA ARG A 31 -3.70 -5.79 2.21
C ARG A 31 -4.25 -4.76 3.18
N LEU A 32 -5.53 -4.86 3.55
CA LEU A 32 -6.10 -4.04 4.61
C LEU A 32 -5.60 -4.52 5.99
N CYS A 33 -5.09 -3.61 6.79
CA CYS A 33 -4.81 -3.83 8.20
C CYS A 33 -5.88 -3.16 9.04
N GLU A 34 -6.82 -3.96 9.56
CA GLU A 34 -7.91 -3.46 10.42
C GLU A 34 -7.38 -2.88 11.74
N LYS A 35 -6.22 -3.36 12.22
CA LYS A 35 -5.60 -2.90 13.46
C LYS A 35 -5.13 -1.44 13.40
N THR A 36 -4.60 -1.01 12.25
CA THR A 36 -4.06 0.34 12.05
C THR A 36 -4.86 1.15 11.03
N ASN A 37 -5.98 0.60 10.55
CA ASN A 37 -6.81 1.16 9.50
C ASN A 37 -5.97 1.69 8.32
N SER A 38 -5.06 0.85 7.82
CA SER A 38 -4.07 1.21 6.80
C SER A 38 -3.94 0.10 5.75
N LEU A 39 -3.56 0.46 4.53
CA LEU A 39 -3.29 -0.48 3.43
C LEU A 39 -1.80 -0.81 3.37
N ILE A 40 -1.47 -2.08 3.49
CA ILE A 40 -0.11 -2.60 3.50
C ILE A 40 0.25 -3.18 2.14
N SER A 41 1.40 -2.78 1.61
CA SER A 41 2.05 -3.38 0.45
C SER A 41 3.17 -4.30 0.91
N ASP A 42 2.91 -5.60 0.89
CA ASP A 42 3.87 -6.64 1.28
C ASP A 42 5.14 -6.62 0.40
N ALA A 43 4.95 -6.39 -0.91
CA ALA A 43 6.03 -6.41 -1.90
C ALA A 43 7.17 -5.41 -1.67
N ILE A 44 6.92 -4.30 -0.97
CA ILE A 44 7.91 -3.25 -0.68
C ILE A 44 7.91 -2.84 0.80
N GLY A 45 7.15 -3.54 1.65
CA GLY A 45 7.06 -3.23 3.08
C GLY A 45 6.60 -1.79 3.38
N VAL A 46 5.61 -1.25 2.67
CA VAL A 46 5.07 0.09 2.98
C VAL A 46 3.60 0.05 3.36
N SER A 47 3.18 1.00 4.20
CA SER A 47 1.81 1.20 4.61
C SER A 47 1.29 2.57 4.17
N TYR A 48 0.04 2.60 3.73
CA TYR A 48 -0.68 3.80 3.34
C TYR A 48 -1.87 4.00 4.27
N PRO A 49 -2.00 5.16 4.94
CA PRO A 49 -3.08 5.38 5.89
C PRO A 49 -4.43 5.58 5.20
N ILE A 50 -5.50 5.25 5.90
CA ILE A 50 -6.87 5.57 5.48
C ILE A 50 -7.36 6.72 6.36
N VAL A 51 -7.60 7.88 5.74
CA VAL A 51 -8.04 9.10 6.43
C VAL A 51 -9.43 9.45 5.93
N ASP A 52 -10.39 9.64 6.84
CA ASP A 52 -11.81 9.90 6.50
C ASP A 52 -12.45 8.80 5.62
N GLY A 53 -11.99 7.56 5.77
CA GLY A 53 -12.41 6.44 4.92
C GLY A 53 -11.81 6.46 3.50
N ILE A 54 -10.96 7.44 3.17
CA ILE A 54 -10.28 7.57 1.88
C ILE A 54 -8.86 7.00 1.99
N PRO A 55 -8.47 5.99 1.19
CA PRO A 55 -7.10 5.49 1.15
C PRO A 55 -6.15 6.51 0.53
N ARG A 56 -5.10 6.93 1.25
CA ARG A 56 -4.07 7.83 0.73
C ARG A 56 -2.94 7.05 0.04
N LEU A 57 -3.19 6.64 -1.20
CA LEU A 57 -2.18 5.97 -2.04
C LEU A 57 -1.23 6.97 -2.71
N VAL A 58 -0.61 7.83 -1.90
CA VAL A 58 0.38 8.81 -2.35
C VAL A 58 1.77 8.34 -1.92
N PRO A 59 2.77 8.30 -2.82
CA PRO A 59 4.12 7.85 -2.47
C PRO A 59 4.72 8.58 -1.25
N THR A 60 4.45 9.86 -1.11
CA THR A 60 4.92 10.71 0.01
C THR A 60 4.28 10.37 1.35
N ASP A 61 3.08 9.79 1.34
CA ASP A 61 2.34 9.42 2.56
C ASP A 61 2.64 7.97 2.98
N GLY A 62 3.29 7.20 2.10
CA GLY A 62 3.73 5.84 2.36
C GLY A 62 4.75 5.80 3.50
N LYS A 63 4.44 5.00 4.53
CA LYS A 63 5.31 4.75 5.67
C LYS A 63 5.91 3.37 5.54
N ILE A 64 7.24 3.26 5.55
CA ILE A 64 7.92 1.97 5.63
C ILE A 64 7.47 1.29 6.92
N ILE A 65 6.99 0.07 6.80
CA ILE A 65 6.70 -0.79 7.94
C ILE A 65 7.80 -1.83 7.98
N GLU A 66 8.45 -1.96 9.13
CA GLU A 66 9.33 -3.10 9.41
C GLU A 66 8.45 -4.36 9.42
N THR A 67 8.29 -4.94 8.25
CA THR A 67 7.76 -6.30 8.09
C THR A 67 9.00 -7.15 7.92
N ASP A 68 9.20 -8.10 8.81
CA ASP A 68 10.39 -8.94 8.98
C ASP A 68 10.75 -9.81 7.75
N ASP A 69 10.11 -9.59 6.59
CA ASP A 69 10.18 -10.44 5.39
C ASP A 69 10.26 -9.63 4.07
N ALA A 70 10.99 -8.52 4.06
CA ALA A 70 11.49 -7.93 2.82
C ALA A 70 13.02 -7.93 2.87
N SER A 71 13.58 -9.00 2.32
CA SER A 71 15.01 -9.21 2.09
C SER A 71 15.59 -8.01 1.37
N HIS A 72 16.29 -7.16 2.11
CA HIS A 72 17.18 -6.15 1.59
C HIS A 72 18.37 -6.87 0.92
N SER A 73 18.17 -7.37 -0.30
CA SER A 73 19.28 -7.57 -1.22
C SER A 73 19.68 -6.18 -1.68
N ASP A 74 20.41 -5.47 -0.82
CA ASP A 74 21.23 -4.35 -1.24
C ASP A 74 22.27 -4.91 -2.19
N GLY A 75 21.92 -4.97 -3.47
CA GLY A 75 22.89 -5.06 -4.55
C GLY A 75 23.59 -3.72 -4.68
N SER A 76 24.38 -3.30 -3.69
CA SER A 76 25.47 -2.37 -3.95
C SER A 76 26.67 -3.18 -4.40
N VAL A 77 26.84 -3.17 -5.72
CA VAL A 77 28.00 -3.61 -6.49
C VAL A 77 29.34 -3.32 -5.79
N ASP A 78 30.17 -4.35 -5.77
CA ASP A 78 31.61 -4.34 -5.56
C ASP A 78 32.30 -3.34 -6.52
N LEU A 79 33.07 -2.40 -5.99
CA LEU A 79 34.10 -1.70 -6.76
C LEU A 79 35.40 -1.63 -5.95
N PRO A 80 36.36 -2.55 -6.16
CA PRO A 80 37.74 -2.36 -5.74
C PRO A 80 38.40 -1.34 -6.67
N GLY A 81 38.63 -0.14 -6.14
CA GLY A 81 39.07 1.01 -6.92
C GLY A 81 40.18 1.81 -6.27
N LYS A 82 41.35 1.15 -6.11
CA LYS A 82 42.70 1.70 -5.94
C LYS A 82 43.19 2.03 -4.53
#